data_AF-A0A942CGV2-F1
#
_entry.id   AF-A0A942CGV2-F1
#
_cell.length_a   1.000
_cell.length_b   1.000
_cell.length_c   1.000
_cell.angle_alpha   90.00
_cell.angle_beta   90.00
_cell.angle_gamma   90.00
#
_symmetry.space_group_name_H-M   'P 1'
#
loop_
_entity.id
_entity.type
_entity.pdbx_description
1 polymer ?
#
loop_
_entity_poly.entity_id
_entity_poly.type
_entity_poly.pdbx_seq_one_letter_code
_entity_poly.pdbx_strand_id
1 'polypeptide(L)'
;MTLEEHFEHVGRLVLAAKNLVLYVDEVDMLCSPSALKAKNSSYWSRPENQQRMPVLEEILNRGRHSGIAGIFISRVPAQVHGLIRSQASEMRIFRSTEGNVLSYFRQRDEALAQLLPTLGDFEYALWQDGKTPVRAGGRR
;
A
#
# COMPACT_ATOMS: atom_id res chain seq x y z
N MET A 1 17.02 -3.13 -17.05
CA MET A 1 16.23 -2.30 -16.13
C MET A 1 15.74 -3.20 -15.00
N THR A 2 16.05 -2.87 -13.74
CA THR A 2 15.53 -3.64 -12.58
C THR A 2 14.05 -3.31 -12.35
N LEU A 3 13.32 -4.14 -11.59
CA LEU A 3 11.92 -3.87 -11.25
C LEU A 3 11.77 -2.54 -10.49
N GLU A 4 12.71 -2.25 -9.59
CA GLU A 4 12.80 -0.99 -8.85
C GLU A 4 13.03 0.22 -9.78
N GLU A 5 13.98 0.12 -10.71
CA GLU A 5 14.24 1.17 -11.69
C GLU A 5 13.00 1.43 -12.57
N HIS A 6 12.30 0.36 -12.98
CA HIS A 6 11.05 0.47 -13.71
C HIS A 6 9.97 1.19 -12.88
N PHE A 7 9.80 0.82 -11.61
CA PHE A 7 8.84 1.45 -10.71
C PHE A 7 9.11 2.94 -10.51
N GLU A 8 10.38 3.31 -10.30
CA GLU A 8 10.82 4.71 -10.19
C GLU A 8 10.52 5.50 -11.47
N HIS A 9 10.76 4.93 -12.65
CA HIS A 9 10.44 5.58 -13.91
C HIS A 9 8.93 5.76 -14.12
N VAL A 10 8.13 4.71 -13.92
CA VAL A 10 6.67 4.76 -14.07
C VAL A 10 6.06 5.75 -13.07
N GLY A 11 6.49 5.71 -11.81
CA GLY A 11 6.00 6.64 -10.79
C GLY A 11 6.30 8.10 -11.11
N ARG A 12 7.45 8.39 -11.73
CA ARG A 12 7.80 9.76 -12.13
C ARG A 12 6.95 10.23 -13.31
N LEU A 13 6.63 9.33 -14.24
CA LEU A 13 5.64 9.63 -15.30
C LEU A 13 4.26 9.92 -14.70
N VAL A 14 3.84 9.17 -13.68
CA VAL A 14 2.59 9.41 -12.96
C VAL A 14 2.54 10.80 -12.33
N LEU A 15 3.61 11.20 -11.63
CA LEU A 15 3.74 12.53 -11.05
C LEU A 15 3.67 13.66 -12.09
N ALA A 16 4.24 13.42 -13.28
CA ALA A 16 4.20 14.38 -14.38
C ALA A 16 2.82 14.47 -15.05
N ALA A 17 2.15 13.33 -15.26
CA ALA A 17 0.88 13.24 -15.96
C ALA A 17 -0.30 13.85 -15.16
N LYS A 18 -0.31 13.67 -13.82
CA LYS A 18 -1.37 14.16 -12.91
C LYS A 18 -2.75 13.57 -13.22
N ASN A 19 -3.75 13.87 -12.38
CA ASN A 19 -5.17 13.55 -12.61
C ASN A 19 -5.44 12.11 -13.08
N LEU A 20 -4.85 11.12 -12.40
CA LEU A 20 -4.92 9.73 -12.81
C LEU A 20 -5.00 8.78 -11.61
N VAL A 21 -5.31 7.51 -11.90
CA VAL A 21 -5.27 6.43 -10.92
C VAL A 21 -4.02 5.59 -11.16
N LEU A 22 -3.13 5.55 -10.16
CA LEU A 22 -2.03 4.61 -10.12
C LEU A 22 -2.50 3.33 -9.46
N TYR A 23 -2.46 2.23 -10.21
CA TYR A 23 -2.74 0.89 -9.73
C TYR A 23 -1.43 0.10 -9.61
N VAL A 24 -1.15 -0.45 -8.44
CA VAL A 24 0.05 -1.26 -8.17
C VAL A 24 -0.39 -2.57 -7.54
N ASP A 25 -0.19 -3.65 -8.30
CA ASP A 25 -0.36 -5.01 -7.80
C ASP A 25 0.93 -5.51 -7.13
N GLU A 26 0.80 -6.44 -6.19
CA GLU A 26 1.90 -7.02 -5.41
C GLU A 26 2.87 -5.95 -4.84
N VAL A 27 2.29 -4.89 -4.26
CA VAL A 27 3.04 -3.71 -3.82
C VAL A 27 4.13 -4.05 -2.78
N ASP A 28 3.97 -5.15 -2.03
CA ASP A 28 4.94 -5.64 -1.06
C ASP A 28 6.29 -6.06 -1.69
N MET A 29 6.32 -6.40 -2.98
CA MET A 29 7.58 -6.73 -3.69
C MET A 29 8.50 -5.52 -3.87
N LEU A 30 7.93 -4.32 -3.97
CA LEU A 30 8.64 -3.07 -4.25
C LEU A 30 8.66 -2.12 -3.06
N CYS A 31 7.61 -2.16 -2.25
CA CYS A 31 7.36 -1.24 -1.16
C CYS A 31 7.19 -2.04 0.12
N SER A 32 8.15 -2.91 0.46
CA SER A 32 8.21 -3.49 1.80
C SER A 32 8.74 -2.46 2.81
N PRO A 33 8.51 -2.63 4.12
CA PRO A 33 8.96 -1.69 5.15
C PRO A 33 10.46 -1.34 5.12
N SER A 34 11.30 -2.17 4.52
CA SER A 34 12.76 -1.98 4.41
C SER A 34 13.26 -1.64 3.02
N ALA A 35 12.39 -1.55 2.00
CA ALA A 35 12.80 -1.61 0.59
C ALA A 35 12.89 -0.28 -0.18
N LEU A 36 12.39 0.85 0.35
CA LEU A 36 12.33 2.08 -0.47
C LEU A 36 13.67 2.60 -1.00
N LYS A 37 14.75 2.35 -0.26
CA LYS A 37 16.14 2.50 -0.72
C LYS A 37 16.96 1.33 -0.22
N ALA A 38 16.82 0.18 -0.84
CA ALA A 38 17.59 -1.00 -0.42
C ALA A 38 19.10 -0.71 -0.50
N LYS A 39 19.84 -0.94 0.59
CA LYS A 39 21.30 -0.67 0.67
C LYS A 39 22.11 -1.38 -0.42
N ASN A 40 21.62 -2.52 -0.90
CA ASN A 40 22.26 -3.34 -1.93
C ASN A 40 21.67 -3.10 -3.33
N SER A 41 20.84 -2.07 -3.52
CA SER A 41 20.29 -1.75 -4.83
C SER A 41 21.36 -1.17 -5.76
N SER A 42 21.49 -1.75 -6.95
CA SER A 42 22.30 -1.22 -8.05
C SER A 42 21.71 0.04 -8.69
N TYR A 43 20.45 0.37 -8.41
CA TYR A 43 19.81 1.60 -8.84
C TYR A 43 20.09 2.75 -7.87
N TRP A 44 19.88 2.54 -6.56
CA TRP A 44 20.09 3.56 -5.53
C TRP A 44 21.56 3.84 -5.23
N SER A 45 22.46 2.90 -5.53
CA SER A 45 23.90 3.12 -5.36
C SER A 45 24.49 4.11 -6.37
N ARG A 46 23.81 4.36 -7.49
CA ARG A 46 24.29 5.28 -8.55
C ARG A 46 24.32 6.73 -8.04
N PRO A 47 25.40 7.51 -8.29
CA PRO A 47 25.54 8.87 -7.76
C PRO A 47 24.35 9.79 -8.04
N GLU A 48 23.76 9.70 -9.24
CA GLU A 48 22.61 10.51 -9.68
C GLU A 48 21.31 10.21 -8.92
N ASN A 49 21.23 9.08 -8.22
CA ASN A 49 20.04 8.62 -7.50
C ASN A 49 20.16 8.77 -5.97
N GLN A 50 21.37 8.95 -5.44
CA GLN A 50 21.60 8.98 -3.98
C GLN A 50 20.78 10.08 -3.28
N GLN A 51 20.64 11.25 -3.92
CA GLN A 51 19.90 12.39 -3.39
C GLN A 51 18.39 12.38 -3.74
N ARG A 52 17.93 11.45 -4.59
CA ARG A 52 16.53 11.42 -5.01
C ARG A 52 15.62 10.88 -3.92
N MET A 53 14.43 11.43 -3.78
CA MET A 53 13.38 10.83 -2.97
C MET A 53 12.79 9.61 -3.72
N PRO A 54 12.48 8.50 -3.01
CA PRO A 54 11.75 7.39 -3.60
C PRO A 54 10.40 7.86 -4.13
N VAL A 55 10.04 7.42 -5.34
CA VAL A 55 8.85 7.91 -6.02
C VAL A 55 7.57 7.60 -5.26
N LEU A 56 7.55 6.50 -4.48
CA LEU A 56 6.43 6.19 -3.61
C LEU A 56 6.21 7.30 -2.57
N GLU A 57 7.27 7.82 -1.94
CA GLU A 57 7.14 8.91 -0.96
C GLU A 57 6.61 10.17 -1.62
N GLU A 58 7.10 10.50 -2.82
CA GLU A 58 6.60 11.64 -3.59
C GLU A 58 5.11 11.49 -3.92
N ILE A 59 4.71 10.32 -4.41
CA ILE A 59 3.31 10.01 -4.76
C ILE A 59 2.42 10.07 -3.53
N LEU A 60 2.80 9.44 -2.41
CA LEU A 60 1.96 9.41 -1.22
C LEU A 60 1.83 10.81 -0.61
N ASN A 61 2.94 11.55 -0.47
CA ASN A 61 2.93 12.86 0.19
C ASN A 61 2.33 13.98 -0.66
N ARG A 62 2.42 13.90 -2.00
CA ARG A 62 2.04 15.00 -2.90
C ARG A 62 1.00 14.63 -3.95
N GLY A 63 0.76 13.34 -4.19
CA GLY A 63 -0.11 12.86 -5.26
C GLY A 63 -1.53 13.40 -5.15
N ARG A 64 -2.06 13.51 -3.93
CA ARG A 64 -3.40 14.07 -3.67
C ARG A 64 -3.54 15.52 -4.17
N HIS A 65 -2.50 16.35 -4.05
CA HIS A 65 -2.51 17.73 -4.56
C HIS A 65 -2.45 17.80 -6.09
N SER A 66 -2.05 16.71 -6.74
CA SER A 66 -1.93 16.58 -8.19
C SER A 66 -3.06 15.73 -8.80
N GLY A 67 -4.13 15.46 -8.06
CA GLY A 67 -5.26 14.64 -8.53
C GLY A 67 -4.90 13.16 -8.77
N ILE A 68 -3.83 12.67 -8.14
CA ILE A 68 -3.41 11.26 -8.24
C ILE A 68 -4.09 10.47 -7.13
N ALA A 69 -4.81 9.42 -7.51
CA ALA A 69 -5.32 8.40 -6.59
C ALA A 69 -4.46 7.13 -6.69
N GLY A 70 -4.22 6.47 -5.57
CA GLY A 70 -3.45 5.22 -5.51
C GLY A 70 -4.33 4.04 -5.12
N ILE A 71 -4.23 2.94 -5.86
CA ILE A 71 -4.78 1.64 -5.50
C ILE A 71 -3.60 0.69 -5.35
N PHE A 72 -3.39 0.17 -4.14
CA PHE A 72 -2.28 -0.71 -3.82
C PHE A 72 -2.83 -2.05 -3.35
N ILE A 73 -2.32 -3.14 -3.91
CA ILE A 73 -2.76 -4.50 -3.58
C ILE A 73 -1.58 -5.29 -3.01
N SER A 74 -1.84 -6.00 -1.92
CA SER A 74 -0.88 -6.91 -1.31
C SER A 74 -1.62 -8.09 -0.68
N ARG A 75 -0.93 -9.23 -0.59
CA ARG A 75 -1.45 -10.43 0.10
C ARG A 75 -1.42 -10.26 1.62
N VAL A 76 -0.41 -9.56 2.15
CA VAL A 76 -0.22 -9.41 3.60
C VAL A 76 -0.05 -7.93 3.92
N PRO A 77 -1.09 -7.25 4.44
CA PRO A 77 -1.03 -5.82 4.72
C PRO A 77 0.19 -5.41 5.57
N ALA A 78 0.58 -6.22 6.55
CA ALA A 78 1.74 -5.96 7.41
C ALA A 78 3.08 -5.88 6.66
N GLN A 79 3.18 -6.48 5.47
CA GLN A 79 4.37 -6.48 4.61
C GLN A 79 4.43 -5.27 3.66
N VAL A 80 3.42 -4.40 3.69
CA VAL A 80 3.40 -3.16 2.90
C VAL A 80 4.08 -2.03 3.68
N HIS A 81 4.73 -1.12 2.95
CA HIS A 81 5.41 0.04 3.50
C HIS A 81 4.49 0.84 4.42
N GLY A 82 5.03 1.29 5.56
CA GLY A 82 4.24 1.98 6.59
C GLY A 82 3.50 3.20 6.05
N LEU A 83 4.10 3.95 5.12
CA LEU A 83 3.47 5.14 4.52
C LEU A 83 2.20 4.82 3.72
N ILE A 84 2.18 3.70 2.97
CA ILE A 84 0.97 3.30 2.22
C ILE A 84 -0.16 3.05 3.21
N ARG A 85 0.13 2.29 4.28
CA ARG A 85 -0.85 1.96 5.31
C ARG A 85 -1.30 3.17 6.12
N SER A 86 -0.39 4.07 6.48
CA SER A 86 -0.71 5.24 7.28
C SER A 86 -1.50 6.29 6.51
N GLN A 87 -1.33 6.38 5.19
CA GLN A 87 -2.01 7.36 4.34
C GLN A 87 -3.23 6.79 3.59
N ALA A 88 -3.50 5.49 3.70
CA ALA A 88 -4.71 4.88 3.17
C ALA A 88 -5.95 5.50 3.84
N SER A 89 -6.87 6.01 3.01
CA SER A 89 -8.18 6.49 3.46
C SER A 89 -9.25 5.38 3.46
N GLU A 90 -9.01 4.33 2.67
CA GLU A 90 -9.84 3.14 2.56
C GLU A 90 -8.94 1.90 2.46
N MET A 91 -9.33 0.82 3.13
CA MET A 91 -8.74 -0.51 2.96
C MET A 91 -9.85 -1.54 2.80
N ARG A 92 -9.69 -2.45 1.83
CA ARG A 92 -10.55 -3.62 1.64
C ARG A 92 -9.75 -4.86 2.03
N ILE A 93 -10.13 -5.45 3.15
CA ILE A 93 -9.31 -6.48 3.78
C ILE A 93 -10.11 -7.77 3.82
N PHE A 94 -9.62 -8.78 3.11
CA PHE A 94 -10.26 -10.08 3.02
C PHE A 94 -9.98 -10.91 4.28
N ARG A 95 -10.69 -12.05 4.39
CA ARG A 95 -10.51 -12.99 5.51
C ARG A 95 -9.03 -13.25 5.79
N SER A 96 -8.66 -13.12 7.06
CA SER A 96 -7.35 -13.57 7.56
C SER A 96 -7.49 -14.13 8.97
N THR A 97 -6.78 -15.23 9.22
CA THR A 97 -6.64 -15.85 10.54
C THR A 97 -5.19 -15.81 11.03
N GLU A 98 -4.27 -15.20 10.27
CA GLU A 98 -2.86 -15.17 10.60
C GLU A 98 -2.58 -14.23 11.78
N GLY A 99 -1.88 -14.75 12.80
CA GLY A 99 -1.68 -14.02 14.06
C GLY A 99 -0.95 -12.68 13.91
N ASN A 100 0.00 -12.57 12.97
CA ASN A 100 0.72 -11.33 12.66
C ASN A 100 -0.19 -10.26 12.03
N VAL A 101 -1.09 -10.64 11.11
CA VAL A 101 -2.07 -9.75 10.49
C VAL A 101 -3.07 -9.25 11.54
N LEU A 102 -3.61 -10.18 12.34
CA LEU A 102 -4.55 -9.84 13.40
C LEU A 102 -3.89 -8.92 14.45
N SER A 103 -2.66 -9.21 14.86
CA SER A 103 -1.92 -8.36 15.81
C SER A 103 -1.68 -6.95 15.28
N TYR A 104 -1.36 -6.82 13.99
CA TYR A 104 -1.25 -5.50 13.34
C TYR A 104 -2.56 -4.72 13.42
N PHE A 105 -3.69 -5.35 13.09
CA PHE A 105 -4.98 -4.66 13.13
C PHE A 105 -5.48 -4.41 14.54
N ARG A 106 -5.22 -5.27 15.54
CA ARG A 106 -5.59 -5.00 16.95
C ARG A 106 -5.01 -3.68 17.46
N GLN A 107 -3.78 -3.35 17.04
CA GLN A 107 -3.13 -2.09 17.43
C GLN A 107 -3.75 -0.86 16.76
N ARG A 108 -4.48 -1.03 15.66
CA ARG A 108 -5.02 0.07 14.84
C ARG A 108 -6.54 0.21 14.94
N ASP A 109 -7.24 -0.92 14.99
CA ASP A 109 -8.70 -1.06 15.01
C ASP A 109 -9.07 -2.48 15.49
N GLU A 110 -9.42 -2.59 16.77
CA GLU A 110 -9.80 -3.87 17.40
C GLU A 110 -11.06 -4.49 16.76
N ALA A 111 -12.02 -3.67 16.35
CA ALA A 111 -13.25 -4.16 15.71
C ALA A 111 -12.95 -4.80 14.36
N LEU A 112 -12.05 -4.19 13.58
CA LEU A 112 -11.54 -4.77 12.35
C LEU A 112 -10.87 -6.12 12.62
N ALA A 113 -9.96 -6.19 13.59
CA ALA A 113 -9.23 -7.42 13.91
C ALA A 113 -10.16 -8.58 14.33
N GLN A 114 -11.25 -8.29 15.03
CA GLN A 114 -12.27 -9.28 15.39
C GLN A 114 -13.14 -9.71 14.19
N LEU A 115 -13.38 -8.80 13.24
CA LEU A 115 -14.16 -9.08 12.04
C LEU A 115 -13.43 -10.00 11.05
N LEU A 116 -12.12 -9.82 10.84
CA LEU A 116 -11.36 -10.51 9.79
C LEU A 116 -11.47 -12.05 9.79
N PRO A 117 -11.39 -12.76 10.93
CA PRO A 117 -11.51 -14.22 10.94
C PRO A 117 -12.90 -14.74 10.56
N THR A 118 -13.92 -13.89 10.67
CA THR A 118 -15.34 -14.26 10.51
C THR A 118 -15.88 -14.01 9.11
N LEU A 119 -15.06 -13.46 8.21
CA LEU A 119 -15.45 -13.16 6.84
C LEU A 119 -15.62 -14.45 6.02
N GLY A 120 -16.68 -14.53 5.22
CA GLY A 120 -16.91 -15.59 4.26
C GLY A 120 -16.08 -15.41 2.99
N ASP A 121 -16.26 -16.32 2.02
CA ASP A 121 -15.59 -16.22 0.73
C ASP A 121 -16.15 -15.03 -0.07
N PHE A 122 -15.25 -14.28 -0.71
CA PHE A 122 -15.54 -13.02 -1.44
C PHE A 122 -16.08 -11.88 -0.58
N GLU A 123 -16.11 -12.03 0.74
CA GLU A 123 -16.39 -10.95 1.68
C GLU A 123 -15.10 -10.26 2.10
N TYR A 124 -15.20 -8.96 2.38
CA TYR A 124 -14.12 -8.16 2.91
C TYR A 124 -14.65 -7.24 4.01
N ALA A 125 -13.76 -6.88 4.94
CA ALA A 125 -13.97 -5.75 5.81
C ALA A 125 -13.61 -4.47 5.05
N LEU A 126 -14.56 -3.56 4.92
CA LEU A 126 -14.34 -2.20 4.47
C LEU A 126 -13.93 -1.37 5.69
N TRP A 127 -12.65 -1.02 5.74
CA TRP A 127 -12.12 -0.06 6.70
C TRP A 127 -12.00 1.31 6.03
N GLN A 128 -12.45 2.34 6.72
CA GLN A 128 -12.32 3.73 6.29
C GLN A 128 -11.89 4.58 7.49
N ASP A 129 -11.02 5.54 7.25
CA ASP A 129 -10.50 6.37 8.34
C ASP A 129 -11.64 7.09 9.10
N GLY A 130 -11.62 7.00 10.43
CA GLY A 130 -12.65 7.56 11.31
C GLY A 130 -14.02 6.87 11.29
N LYS A 131 -14.18 5.70 10.64
CA LYS A 131 -15.46 4.97 10.58
C LYS A 131 -15.35 3.57 11.14
N THR A 132 -16.46 3.05 11.67
CA THR A 132 -16.57 1.66 12.08
C THR A 132 -16.42 0.73 10.86
N PRO A 133 -15.55 -0.29 10.92
CA PRO A 133 -15.41 -1.27 9.85
C PRO A 133 -16.73 -1.98 9.57
N VAL A 134 -17.06 -2.17 8.29
CA VAL A 134 -18.27 -2.88 7.87
C VAL A 134 -17.93 -4.10 7.03
N ARG A 135 -18.69 -5.18 7.20
CA ARG A 135 -18.66 -6.32 6.28
C ARG A 135 -19.29 -5.90 4.95
N ALA A 136 -18.61 -6.21 3.85
CA ALA A 136 -19.09 -5.94 2.49
C ALA A 136 -18.65 -7.07 1.54
N GLY A 137 -19.19 -7.05 0.31
CA GLY A 137 -18.92 -8.08 -0.70
C GLY A 137 -19.87 -9.28 -0.62
N GLY A 138 -19.40 -10.44 -1.04
CA GLY A 138 -20.19 -11.66 -1.21
C GLY A 138 -20.86 -11.77 -2.58
N ARG A 139 -21.27 -13.00 -2.95
CA ARG A 139 -22.17 -13.21 -4.08
C ARG A 139 -23.60 -12.89 -3.64
N ARG A 140 -24.27 -12.01 -4.37
CA ARG A 140 -25.74 -11.97 -4.36
C ARG A 140 -26.29 -13.21 -5.06
#